data_AF-A0A3N5VD23-F1
#
_entry.id   AF-A0A3N5VD23-F1
#
_cell.length_a   1.000
_cell.length_b   1.000
_cell.length_c   1.000
_cell.angle_alpha   90.00
_cell.angle_beta   90.00
_cell.angle_gamma   90.00
#
_symmetry.space_group_name_H-M   'P 1'
#
loop_
_entity.id
_entity.type
_entity.pdbx_description
1 polymer ?
#
loop_
_entity_poly.entity_id
_entity_poly.type
_entity_poly.pdbx_seq_one_letter_code
_entity_poly.pdbx_strand_id
1 'polypeptide(L)'
;MGAYYTKEDITGYIAKNTIIPYLFDAAEKKCAIAFQPTSALWQLLRDDSDRYIYEPVRTGVDLPLPEEIARGIGDVSRRGGWNRPAAPVFALPTETWREHVSRRQRCLEVREKLQAGEVHQINDLITYNLDMRQFAEDVISTCEGPELLRAFWQAIKSVTVLDPTCGSGAFLFAALNILEPLYEACLDRMQAFVDDLDRSGERHRPEKFRDFRRTLAEVERHPNRRYFILKSIIVNNLYGVDIMEEAVEICKLRLFLNLVAQVDRVKDLEPLPDIDFNIRPGNTLVGFVSLEEIRRAAERDAAGQGRLIYGEIDEAIRRIEEDAEIVERALIWVGQRHMTSGAGATSPSIGSQSSMASCGVVDLM
;
A
#
# COMPACT_ATOMS: atom_id res chain seq x y z
N MET A 1 16.77 -23.22 13.36
CA MET A 1 16.69 -22.65 12.00
C MET A 1 15.35 -21.92 11.94
N GLY A 2 15.33 -20.66 12.37
CA GLY A 2 14.10 -19.90 12.59
C GLY A 2 13.73 -19.13 11.32
N ALA A 3 12.56 -19.42 10.75
CA ALA A 3 11.97 -18.56 9.75
C ALA A 3 11.63 -17.21 10.42
N TYR A 4 12.26 -16.13 9.97
CA TYR A 4 11.95 -14.77 10.43
C TYR A 4 10.61 -14.35 9.82
N TYR A 5 9.52 -14.80 10.43
CA TYR A 5 8.17 -14.37 10.08
C TYR A 5 7.89 -13.04 10.77
N THR A 6 7.78 -11.97 9.99
CA THR A 6 7.13 -10.75 10.47
C THR A 6 5.65 -11.06 10.62
N LYS A 7 5.08 -10.79 11.80
CA LYS A 7 3.64 -10.99 12.05
C LYS A 7 2.82 -10.19 11.03
N GLU A 8 1.70 -10.77 10.57
CA GLU A 8 0.79 -10.14 9.60
C GLU A 8 0.34 -8.74 10.03
N ASP A 9 0.19 -8.51 11.34
CA ASP A 9 -0.16 -7.19 11.89
C ASP A 9 0.88 -6.12 11.55
N ILE A 10 2.17 -6.47 11.55
CA ILE A 10 3.26 -5.52 11.30
C ILE A 10 3.37 -5.26 9.80
N THR A 11 3.42 -6.30 8.96
CA THR A 11 3.49 -6.12 7.50
C THR A 11 2.24 -5.41 6.99
N GLY A 12 1.06 -5.77 7.49
CA GLY A 12 -0.20 -5.13 7.17
C GLY A 12 -0.30 -3.67 7.63
N TYR A 13 0.29 -3.33 8.78
CA TYR A 13 0.41 -1.94 9.23
C TYR A 13 1.35 -1.13 8.35
N ILE A 14 2.53 -1.65 8.02
CA ILE A 14 3.48 -0.91 7.17
C ILE A 14 2.87 -0.72 5.78
N ALA A 15 2.36 -1.79 5.15
CA ALA A 15 1.78 -1.74 3.81
C ALA A 15 0.62 -0.75 3.69
N LYS A 16 -0.32 -0.74 4.66
CA LYS A 16 -1.46 0.20 4.61
C LYS A 16 -1.02 1.66 4.74
N ASN A 17 -0.04 1.94 5.59
CA ASN A 17 0.43 3.30 5.87
C ASN A 17 1.41 3.83 4.80
N THR A 18 1.82 3.01 3.84
CA THR A 18 2.68 3.44 2.72
C THR A 18 1.93 3.43 1.39
N ILE A 19 1.18 2.36 1.09
CA ILE A 19 0.51 2.19 -0.20
C ILE A 19 -0.68 3.15 -0.32
N ILE A 20 -1.56 3.22 0.67
CA ILE A 20 -2.78 4.02 0.56
C ILE A 20 -2.46 5.52 0.43
N PRO A 21 -1.57 6.12 1.26
CA PRO A 21 -1.17 7.51 1.07
C PRO A 21 -0.59 7.78 -0.32
N TYR A 22 0.30 6.90 -0.83
CA TYR A 22 0.84 7.03 -2.18
C TYR A 22 -0.27 7.03 -3.25
N LEU A 23 -1.25 6.13 -3.14
CA LEU A 23 -2.37 6.07 -4.09
C LEU A 23 -3.22 7.34 -4.06
N PHE A 24 -3.47 7.90 -2.87
CA PHE A 24 -4.21 9.16 -2.71
C PHE A 24 -3.43 10.33 -3.31
N ASP A 25 -2.13 10.45 -3.04
CA ASP A 25 -1.28 11.50 -3.61
C ASP A 25 -1.22 11.40 -5.15
N ALA A 26 -1.09 10.17 -5.68
CA ALA A 26 -1.09 9.93 -7.12
C ALA A 26 -2.43 10.26 -7.78
N ALA A 27 -3.54 9.96 -7.09
CA ALA A 27 -4.88 10.29 -7.57
C ALA A 27 -5.15 11.81 -7.50
N GLU A 28 -4.72 12.49 -6.43
CA GLU A 28 -4.85 13.94 -6.25
C GLU A 28 -4.14 14.71 -7.36
N LYS A 29 -2.92 14.30 -7.74
CA LYS A 29 -2.19 14.87 -8.89
C LYS A 29 -3.00 14.86 -10.19
N LYS A 30 -3.88 13.87 -10.37
CA LYS A 30 -4.73 13.73 -11.57
C LYS A 30 -6.13 14.32 -11.41
N CYS A 31 -6.62 14.47 -10.18
CA CYS A 31 -7.99 14.90 -9.88
C CYS A 31 -8.08 15.80 -8.63
N ALA A 32 -7.30 16.88 -8.58
CA ALA A 32 -7.17 17.74 -7.39
C ALA A 32 -8.50 18.30 -6.85
N ILE A 33 -9.49 18.53 -7.71
CA ILE A 33 -10.82 19.04 -7.33
C ILE A 33 -11.51 18.09 -6.35
N ALA A 34 -11.34 16.78 -6.51
CA ALA A 34 -11.95 15.77 -5.65
C ALA A 34 -11.34 15.73 -4.23
N PHE A 35 -10.18 16.35 -4.01
CA PHE A 35 -9.46 16.33 -2.73
C PHE A 35 -9.56 17.66 -1.98
N GLN A 36 -10.29 18.65 -2.49
CA GLN A 36 -10.56 19.89 -1.75
C GLN A 36 -11.28 19.57 -0.43
N PRO A 37 -10.99 20.26 0.69
CA PRO A 37 -11.56 19.93 2.02
C PRO A 37 -13.09 19.85 2.09
N THR A 38 -13.79 20.51 1.17
CA THR A 38 -15.26 20.52 1.11
C THR A 38 -15.85 19.41 0.22
N SER A 39 -15.03 18.59 -0.42
CA SER A 39 -15.46 17.56 -1.38
C SER A 39 -16.23 16.41 -0.72
N ALA A 40 -16.98 15.66 -1.54
CA ALA A 40 -17.70 14.47 -1.12
C ALA A 40 -16.78 13.40 -0.49
N LEU A 41 -15.50 13.35 -0.92
CA LEU A 41 -14.49 12.43 -0.38
C LEU A 41 -14.32 12.62 1.13
N TRP A 42 -14.17 13.85 1.61
CA TRP A 42 -14.01 14.15 3.04
C TRP A 42 -15.36 14.24 3.78
N GLN A 43 -16.48 14.32 3.07
CA GLN A 43 -17.82 14.21 3.68
C GLN A 43 -18.07 12.83 4.26
N LEU A 44 -17.52 11.77 3.66
CA LEU A 44 -17.62 10.40 4.20
C LEU A 44 -17.20 10.33 5.67
N LEU A 45 -16.06 10.96 6.02
CA LEU A 45 -15.54 11.01 7.38
C LEU A 45 -16.48 11.71 8.38
N ARG A 46 -17.27 12.68 7.90
CA ARG A 46 -18.24 13.43 8.70
C ARG A 46 -19.53 12.65 8.90
N ASP A 47 -20.03 12.06 7.83
CA ASP A 47 -21.37 11.44 7.78
C ASP A 47 -21.40 10.12 8.57
N ASP A 48 -20.31 9.34 8.55
CA ASP A 48 -20.19 8.08 9.31
C ASP A 48 -18.79 7.94 9.94
N SER A 49 -18.51 8.77 10.96
CA SER A 49 -17.20 8.82 11.60
C SER A 49 -16.76 7.48 12.22
N ASP A 50 -17.71 6.68 12.71
CA ASP A 50 -17.41 5.42 13.42
C ASP A 50 -16.95 4.32 12.48
N ARG A 51 -17.37 4.37 11.21
CA ARG A 51 -16.94 3.46 10.16
C ARG A 51 -15.43 3.46 9.97
N TYR A 52 -14.78 4.59 10.22
CA TYR A 52 -13.34 4.78 10.02
C TYR A 52 -12.53 4.68 11.32
N ILE A 53 -13.18 4.39 12.46
CA ILE A 53 -12.50 4.15 13.73
C ILE A 53 -12.51 2.64 14.00
N TYR A 54 -11.32 2.06 14.16
CA TYR A 54 -11.14 0.65 14.47
C TYR A 54 -12.02 0.20 15.65
N GLU A 55 -12.69 -0.96 15.50
CA GLU A 55 -13.59 -1.49 16.53
C GLU A 55 -12.95 -1.55 17.93
N PRO A 56 -11.71 -2.04 18.12
CA PRO A 56 -11.06 -2.02 19.43
C PRO A 56 -10.99 -0.63 20.09
N VAL A 57 -10.88 0.44 19.29
CA VAL A 57 -10.86 1.82 19.78
C VAL A 57 -12.24 2.25 20.27
N ARG A 58 -13.31 1.78 19.60
CA ARG A 58 -14.71 2.09 19.93
C ARG A 58 -15.30 1.25 21.07
N THR A 59 -14.67 0.13 21.45
CA THR A 59 -15.17 -0.78 22.49
C THR A 59 -15.51 -0.05 23.79
N GLY A 60 -16.80 -0.07 24.18
CA GLY A 60 -17.29 0.52 25.42
C GLY A 60 -17.30 2.05 25.48
N VAL A 61 -17.05 2.75 24.37
CA VAL A 61 -16.95 4.21 24.34
C VAL A 61 -18.30 4.89 24.59
N ASP A 62 -19.40 4.33 24.11
CA ASP A 62 -20.73 4.94 24.27
C ASP A 62 -21.46 4.49 25.56
N LEU A 63 -20.90 3.54 26.30
CA LEU A 63 -21.49 3.06 27.55
C LEU A 63 -21.30 4.11 28.66
N PRO A 64 -22.27 4.29 29.58
CA PRO A 64 -22.08 5.16 30.74
C PRO A 64 -21.00 4.58 31.66
N LEU A 65 -20.02 5.42 32.04
CA LEU A 65 -18.95 4.99 32.96
C LEU A 65 -19.52 4.77 34.37
N PRO A 66 -19.00 3.78 35.12
CA PRO A 66 -19.34 3.62 36.53
C PRO A 66 -19.03 4.89 37.33
N GLU A 67 -19.89 5.23 38.30
CA GLU A 67 -19.79 6.49 39.06
C GLU A 67 -18.45 6.65 39.79
N GLU A 68 -17.85 5.55 40.26
CA GLU A 68 -16.52 5.55 40.87
C GLU A 68 -15.43 6.02 39.89
N ILE A 69 -15.53 5.60 38.62
CA ILE A 69 -14.57 5.97 37.58
C ILE A 69 -14.84 7.37 37.06
N ALA A 70 -16.11 7.70 36.78
CA ALA A 70 -16.53 8.99 36.23
C ALA A 70 -16.08 10.19 37.10
N ARG A 71 -16.17 10.06 38.44
CA ARG A 71 -15.75 11.12 39.38
C ARG A 71 -14.25 11.43 39.32
N GLY A 72 -13.43 10.50 38.82
CA GLY A 72 -11.98 10.64 38.70
C GLY A 72 -11.49 11.25 37.38
N ILE A 73 -12.39 11.54 36.43
CA ILE A 73 -12.03 12.08 35.11
C ILE A 73 -11.47 13.50 35.25
N GLY A 74 -12.24 14.40 35.86
CA GLY A 74 -11.87 15.80 36.08
C GLY A 74 -11.07 16.06 37.36
N ASP A 75 -10.93 15.05 38.23
CA ASP A 75 -10.24 15.19 39.52
C ASP A 75 -9.42 13.92 39.84
N VAL A 76 -8.10 14.05 39.71
CA VAL A 76 -7.15 12.94 39.93
C VAL A 76 -7.22 12.40 41.37
N SER A 77 -7.56 13.23 42.35
CA SER A 77 -7.64 12.82 43.76
C SER A 77 -8.79 11.84 44.03
N ARG A 78 -9.77 11.79 43.12
CA ARG A 78 -10.99 10.97 43.24
C ARG A 78 -10.93 9.67 42.43
N ARG A 79 -9.76 9.30 41.90
CA ARG A 79 -9.57 8.09 41.08
C ARG A 79 -9.54 6.81 41.94
N GLY A 80 -10.71 6.31 42.31
CA GLY A 80 -10.89 5.01 42.94
C GLY A 80 -10.85 3.87 41.92
N GLY A 81 -10.02 2.85 42.13
CA GLY A 81 -10.04 1.62 41.31
C GLY A 81 -9.49 1.74 39.87
N TRP A 82 -8.94 2.90 39.46
CA TRP A 82 -8.49 3.15 38.08
C TRP A 82 -7.40 2.21 37.55
N ASN A 83 -6.59 1.63 38.43
CA ASN A 83 -5.55 0.67 38.06
C ASN A 83 -6.04 -0.80 38.08
N ARG A 84 -7.33 -1.04 38.37
CA ARG A 84 -7.92 -2.37 38.27
C ARG A 84 -8.33 -2.64 36.82
N PRO A 85 -8.40 -3.91 36.40
CA PRO A 85 -8.97 -4.28 35.12
C PRO A 85 -10.36 -3.67 34.94
N ALA A 86 -10.59 -3.07 33.78
CA ALA A 86 -11.91 -2.58 33.41
C ALA A 86 -12.86 -3.76 33.15
N ALA A 87 -14.15 -3.53 33.32
CA ALA A 87 -15.13 -4.60 33.09
C ALA A 87 -15.12 -5.03 31.61
N PRO A 88 -15.35 -6.32 31.28
CA PRO A 88 -15.17 -6.84 29.92
C PRO A 88 -15.97 -6.12 28.83
N VAL A 89 -17.12 -5.52 29.17
CA VAL A 89 -17.94 -4.75 28.21
C VAL A 89 -17.32 -3.40 27.84
N PHE A 90 -16.34 -2.91 28.61
CA PHE A 90 -15.60 -1.68 28.37
C PHE A 90 -14.18 -1.95 27.85
N ALA A 91 -13.60 -3.08 28.25
CA ALA A 91 -12.18 -3.31 28.22
C ALA A 91 -11.73 -4.15 27.02
N LEU A 92 -10.60 -3.76 26.43
CA LEU A 92 -9.75 -4.69 25.68
C LEU A 92 -9.06 -5.67 26.64
N PRO A 93 -8.50 -6.79 26.15
CA PRO A 93 -7.76 -7.72 27.00
C PRO A 93 -6.71 -6.99 27.85
N THR A 94 -6.71 -7.29 29.16
CA THR A 94 -5.81 -6.70 30.18
C THR A 94 -5.96 -5.19 30.42
N GLU A 95 -6.89 -4.50 29.77
CA GLU A 95 -7.05 -3.06 29.87
C GLU A 95 -7.58 -2.64 31.25
N THR A 96 -6.91 -1.67 31.87
CA THR A 96 -7.33 -1.04 33.13
C THR A 96 -8.35 0.07 32.91
N TRP A 97 -9.07 0.47 33.96
CA TRP A 97 -9.98 1.63 33.87
C TRP A 97 -9.27 2.93 33.44
N ARG A 98 -8.01 3.13 33.84
CA ARG A 98 -7.19 4.26 33.40
C ARG A 98 -6.97 4.26 31.89
N GLU A 99 -6.58 3.12 31.35
CA GLU A 99 -6.33 2.94 29.92
C GLU A 99 -7.63 3.07 29.13
N HIS A 100 -8.71 2.43 29.58
CA HIS A 100 -10.04 2.57 28.98
C HIS A 100 -10.49 4.02 28.91
N VAL A 101 -10.41 4.78 30.01
CA VAL A 101 -10.80 6.20 30.02
C VAL A 101 -9.94 7.01 29.04
N SER A 102 -8.65 6.71 28.95
CA SER A 102 -7.73 7.42 28.04
C SER A 102 -8.06 7.11 26.57
N ARG A 103 -8.31 5.84 26.24
CA ARG A 103 -8.77 5.40 24.91
C ARG A 103 -10.13 5.99 24.55
N ARG A 104 -11.08 5.99 25.49
CA ARG A 104 -12.40 6.59 25.31
C ARG A 104 -12.31 8.07 24.99
N GLN A 105 -11.54 8.83 25.79
CA GLN A 105 -11.34 10.25 25.58
C GLN A 105 -10.74 10.52 24.19
N ARG A 106 -9.69 9.78 23.82
CA ARG A 106 -9.09 9.86 22.49
C ARG A 106 -10.09 9.55 21.37
N CYS A 107 -10.92 8.52 21.54
CA CYS A 107 -11.94 8.15 20.56
C CYS A 107 -12.98 9.27 20.37
N LEU A 108 -13.45 9.87 21.46
CA LEU A 108 -14.42 10.97 21.42
C LEU A 108 -13.83 12.22 20.75
N GLU A 109 -12.59 12.58 21.08
CA GLU A 109 -11.87 13.70 20.44
C GLU A 109 -11.70 13.48 18.93
N VAL A 110 -11.38 12.25 18.51
CA VAL A 110 -11.27 11.91 17.08
C VAL A 110 -12.63 12.01 16.39
N ARG A 111 -13.71 11.50 17.00
CA ARG A 111 -15.08 11.64 16.45
C ARG A 111 -15.47 13.11 16.27
N GLU A 112 -15.20 13.95 17.27
CA GLU A 112 -15.49 15.38 17.21
C GLU A 112 -14.73 16.05 16.05
N LYS A 113 -13.44 15.76 15.91
CA LYS A 113 -12.61 16.28 14.79
C LYS A 113 -13.10 15.83 13.42
N LEU A 114 -13.52 14.58 13.29
CA LEU A 114 -14.08 14.05 12.06
C LEU A 114 -15.38 14.77 11.70
N GLN A 115 -16.31 14.90 12.65
CA GLN A 115 -17.60 15.57 12.45
C GLN A 115 -17.46 17.07 12.18
N ALA A 116 -16.47 17.72 12.80
CA ALA A 116 -16.14 19.12 12.55
C ALA A 116 -15.49 19.35 11.16
N GLY A 117 -15.06 18.30 10.46
CA GLY A 117 -14.39 18.40 9.17
C GLY A 117 -12.95 18.90 9.27
N GLU A 118 -12.29 18.70 10.42
CA GLU A 118 -10.87 19.07 10.61
C GLU A 118 -9.90 18.08 9.95
N VAL A 119 -10.39 16.91 9.54
CA VAL A 119 -9.61 15.85 8.88
C VAL A 119 -9.86 15.92 7.38
N HIS A 120 -8.87 16.38 6.62
CA HIS A 120 -9.03 16.64 5.18
C HIS A 120 -7.74 16.40 4.37
N GLN A 121 -6.78 15.66 4.92
CA GLN A 121 -5.61 15.15 4.21
C GLN A 121 -5.40 13.67 4.54
N ILE A 122 -4.81 12.91 3.62
CA ILE A 122 -4.59 11.47 3.85
C ILE A 122 -3.65 11.22 5.04
N ASN A 123 -2.67 12.11 5.26
CA ASN A 123 -1.75 12.04 6.41
C ASN A 123 -2.44 12.28 7.76
N ASP A 124 -3.61 12.94 7.77
CA ASP A 124 -4.39 13.09 8.99
C ASP A 124 -4.93 11.72 9.44
N LEU A 125 -5.33 10.85 8.51
CA LEU A 125 -5.83 9.52 8.84
C LEU A 125 -4.75 8.64 9.48
N ILE A 126 -3.49 8.80 9.08
CA ILE A 126 -2.34 8.18 9.74
C ILE A 126 -2.20 8.74 11.16
N THR A 127 -2.21 10.06 11.31
CA THR A 127 -2.06 10.78 12.59
C THR A 127 -3.13 10.40 13.61
N TYR A 128 -4.36 10.23 13.15
CA TYR A 128 -5.50 9.84 13.99
C TYR A 128 -5.70 8.32 14.09
N ASN A 129 -4.84 7.52 13.45
CA ASN A 129 -4.91 6.06 13.38
C ASN A 129 -6.31 5.55 12.95
N LEU A 130 -6.79 6.09 11.84
CA LEU A 130 -8.06 5.76 11.23
C LEU A 130 -7.93 4.59 10.26
N ASP A 131 -9.06 3.94 9.96
CA ASP A 131 -9.10 2.83 9.02
C ASP A 131 -9.07 3.30 7.57
N MET A 132 -7.85 3.58 7.09
CA MET A 132 -7.62 4.04 5.73
C MET A 132 -8.00 3.02 4.66
N ARG A 133 -8.02 1.71 4.98
CA ARG A 133 -8.44 0.68 4.02
C ARG A 133 -9.92 0.87 3.72
N GLN A 134 -10.74 0.89 4.77
CA GLN A 134 -12.17 1.13 4.66
C GLN A 134 -12.47 2.48 3.99
N PHE A 135 -11.72 3.53 4.35
CA PHE A 135 -11.86 4.84 3.72
C PHE A 135 -11.55 4.82 2.22
N ALA A 136 -10.44 4.22 1.81
CA ALA A 136 -10.06 4.12 0.41
C ALA A 136 -11.09 3.34 -0.42
N GLU A 137 -11.57 2.22 0.11
CA GLU A 137 -12.61 1.41 -0.54
C GLU A 137 -13.92 2.20 -0.71
N ASP A 138 -14.36 2.92 0.32
CA ASP A 138 -15.58 3.73 0.24
C ASP A 138 -15.43 4.87 -0.76
N VAL A 139 -14.31 5.61 -0.71
CA VAL A 139 -14.03 6.71 -1.64
C VAL A 139 -14.12 6.25 -3.10
N ILE A 140 -13.55 5.08 -3.41
CA ILE A 140 -13.62 4.51 -4.76
C ILE A 140 -15.05 4.05 -5.08
N SER A 141 -15.70 3.36 -4.15
CA SER A 141 -17.02 2.75 -4.36
C SER A 141 -18.15 3.79 -4.47
N THR A 142 -17.99 4.96 -3.85
CA THR A 142 -19.01 6.02 -3.83
C THR A 142 -18.63 7.23 -4.68
N CYS A 143 -17.50 7.22 -5.40
CA CYS A 143 -17.10 8.37 -6.20
C CYS A 143 -18.17 8.72 -7.27
N GLU A 144 -18.62 9.96 -7.28
CA GLU A 144 -19.63 10.44 -8.25
C GLU A 144 -19.02 10.72 -9.62
N GLY A 145 -17.78 11.23 -9.63
CA GLY A 145 -17.06 11.61 -10.85
C GLY A 145 -16.23 10.46 -11.41
N PRO A 146 -16.35 10.13 -12.71
CA PRO A 146 -15.54 9.09 -13.35
C PRO A 146 -14.04 9.47 -13.41
N GLU A 147 -13.70 10.75 -13.31
CA GLU A 147 -12.32 11.25 -13.27
C GLU A 147 -11.59 10.79 -12.01
N LEU A 148 -12.26 10.79 -10.85
CA LEU A 148 -11.67 10.29 -9.59
C LEU A 148 -11.42 8.78 -9.68
N LEU A 149 -12.39 8.03 -10.20
CA LEU A 149 -12.24 6.60 -10.44
C LEU A 149 -11.06 6.29 -11.38
N ARG A 150 -10.94 7.03 -12.48
CA ARG A 150 -9.80 6.90 -13.41
C ARG A 150 -8.47 7.22 -12.74
N ALA A 151 -8.43 8.23 -11.88
CA ALA A 151 -7.23 8.62 -11.16
C ALA A 151 -6.76 7.48 -10.24
N PHE A 152 -7.66 6.91 -9.44
CA PHE A 152 -7.35 5.75 -8.59
C PHE A 152 -6.99 4.51 -9.39
N TRP A 153 -7.78 4.16 -10.41
CA TRP A 153 -7.49 3.00 -11.27
C TRP A 153 -6.09 3.08 -11.88
N GLN A 154 -5.71 4.24 -12.38
CA GLN A 154 -4.37 4.45 -12.94
C GLN A 154 -3.29 4.35 -11.86
N ALA A 155 -3.48 4.95 -10.69
CA ALA A 155 -2.52 4.87 -9.59
C ALA A 155 -2.32 3.43 -9.10
N ILE A 156 -3.40 2.67 -8.95
CA ILE A 156 -3.39 1.26 -8.54
C ILE A 156 -2.70 0.38 -9.59
N LYS A 157 -2.93 0.63 -10.88
CA LYS A 157 -2.25 -0.11 -11.95
C LYS A 157 -0.76 0.20 -12.05
N SER A 158 -0.31 1.39 -11.65
CA SER A 158 1.07 1.83 -11.83
C SER A 158 1.94 1.69 -10.59
N VAL A 159 1.36 1.56 -9.38
CA VAL A 159 2.15 1.48 -8.15
C VAL A 159 3.03 0.23 -8.15
N THR A 160 4.30 0.38 -7.79
CA THR A 160 5.22 -0.75 -7.60
C THR A 160 5.61 -0.85 -6.14
N VAL A 161 5.62 -2.06 -5.59
CA VAL A 161 5.98 -2.37 -4.22
C VAL A 161 7.19 -3.27 -4.24
N LEU A 162 8.32 -2.74 -3.77
CA LEU A 162 9.58 -3.45 -3.66
C LEU A 162 9.81 -3.91 -2.22
N ASP A 163 9.98 -5.21 -2.03
CA ASP A 163 10.51 -5.78 -0.79
C ASP A 163 11.96 -6.26 -1.01
N PRO A 164 12.97 -5.53 -0.51
CA PRO A 164 14.39 -5.82 -0.77
C PRO A 164 14.95 -7.00 0.06
N THR A 165 14.15 -7.57 0.97
CA THR A 165 14.49 -8.75 1.77
C THR A 165 13.22 -9.59 1.97
N CYS A 166 12.67 -10.05 0.85
CA CYS A 166 11.29 -10.51 0.82
C CYS A 166 11.04 -11.83 1.55
N GLY A 167 12.09 -12.61 1.79
CA GLY A 167 12.02 -13.93 2.39
C GLY A 167 10.95 -14.76 1.68
N SER A 168 9.99 -15.28 2.45
CA SER A 168 8.87 -16.07 1.92
C SER A 168 7.72 -15.23 1.34
N GLY A 169 7.84 -13.91 1.27
CA GLY A 169 6.88 -12.99 0.65
C GLY A 169 5.85 -12.35 1.58
N ALA A 170 6.04 -12.36 2.90
CA ALA A 170 5.02 -11.90 3.86
C ALA A 170 4.57 -10.44 3.64
N PHE A 171 5.50 -9.54 3.28
CA PHE A 171 5.15 -8.15 2.98
C PHE A 171 4.49 -8.00 1.60
N LEU A 172 4.94 -8.75 0.60
CA LEU A 172 4.32 -8.77 -0.73
C LEU A 172 2.86 -9.23 -0.66
N PHE A 173 2.56 -10.23 0.17
CA PHE A 173 1.18 -10.63 0.46
C PHE A 173 0.40 -9.54 1.21
N ALA A 174 1.03 -8.82 2.14
CA ALA A 174 0.38 -7.69 2.80
C ALA A 174 0.01 -6.57 1.80
N ALA A 175 0.89 -6.28 0.83
CA ALA A 175 0.62 -5.35 -0.26
C ALA A 175 -0.49 -5.86 -1.19
N LEU A 176 -0.45 -7.14 -1.57
CA LEU A 176 -1.52 -7.77 -2.35
C LEU A 176 -2.88 -7.63 -1.67
N ASN A 177 -2.95 -7.91 -0.36
CA ASN A 177 -4.17 -7.80 0.44
C ASN A 177 -4.64 -6.34 0.64
N ILE A 178 -3.82 -5.34 0.32
CA ILE A 178 -4.24 -3.93 0.25
C ILE A 178 -4.80 -3.61 -1.14
N LEU A 179 -4.10 -4.06 -2.19
CA LEU A 179 -4.45 -3.69 -3.56
C LEU A 179 -5.69 -4.44 -4.06
N GLU A 180 -5.88 -5.71 -3.68
CA GLU A 180 -7.00 -6.54 -4.16
C GLU A 180 -8.38 -5.89 -3.93
N PRO A 181 -8.76 -5.44 -2.71
CA PRO A 181 -10.03 -4.76 -2.49
C PRO A 181 -10.18 -3.45 -3.27
N LEU A 182 -9.08 -2.72 -3.49
CA LEU A 182 -9.12 -1.44 -4.21
C LEU A 182 -9.29 -1.65 -5.73
N TYR A 183 -8.67 -2.70 -6.29
CA TYR A 183 -8.93 -3.15 -7.66
C TYR A 183 -10.40 -3.56 -7.81
N GLU A 184 -10.93 -4.33 -6.85
CA GLU A 184 -12.32 -4.76 -6.86
C GLU A 184 -13.27 -3.57 -6.81
N ALA A 185 -13.11 -2.65 -5.85
CA ALA A 185 -13.92 -1.44 -5.75
C ALA A 185 -13.89 -0.60 -7.05
N CYS A 186 -12.73 -0.52 -7.70
CA CYS A 186 -12.63 0.18 -8.99
C CYS A 186 -13.48 -0.47 -10.07
N LEU A 187 -13.37 -1.78 -10.23
CA LEU A 187 -14.09 -2.54 -11.25
C LEU A 187 -15.61 -2.52 -11.00
N ASP A 188 -16.05 -2.60 -9.74
CA ASP A 188 -17.47 -2.49 -9.37
C ASP A 188 -18.02 -1.12 -9.74
N ARG A 189 -17.25 -0.08 -9.41
CA ARG A 189 -17.68 1.28 -9.71
C ARG A 189 -17.68 1.55 -11.21
N MET A 190 -16.73 1.00 -11.97
CA MET A 190 -16.74 1.06 -13.44
C MET A 190 -17.99 0.41 -14.02
N GLN A 191 -18.36 -0.78 -13.53
CA GLN A 191 -19.57 -1.48 -13.96
C GLN A 191 -20.81 -0.65 -13.66
N ALA A 192 -20.92 -0.11 -12.45
CA ALA A 192 -22.04 0.75 -12.06
C ALA A 192 -22.19 1.97 -12.99
N PHE A 193 -21.09 2.65 -13.34
CA PHE A 193 -21.13 3.76 -14.31
C PHE A 193 -21.62 3.35 -15.69
N VAL A 194 -21.23 2.17 -16.17
CA VAL A 194 -21.68 1.63 -17.46
C VAL A 194 -23.17 1.26 -17.40
N ASP A 195 -23.60 0.57 -16.35
CA ASP A 195 -24.99 0.15 -16.17
C ASP A 195 -25.94 1.34 -16.01
N ASP A 196 -25.54 2.36 -15.26
CA ASP A 196 -26.32 3.60 -15.10
C ASP A 196 -26.48 4.32 -16.43
N LEU A 197 -25.40 4.38 -17.24
CA LEU A 197 -25.43 4.98 -18.57
C LEU A 197 -26.40 4.23 -19.50
N ASP A 198 -26.29 2.91 -19.54
CA ASP A 198 -27.08 2.07 -20.43
C ASP A 198 -28.58 2.08 -20.01
N ARG A 199 -28.88 2.21 -18.70
CA ARG A 199 -30.24 2.34 -18.18
C ARG A 199 -30.86 3.73 -18.37
N SER A 200 -30.06 4.80 -18.32
CA SER A 200 -30.57 6.18 -18.40
C SER A 200 -31.30 6.50 -19.71
N GLY A 201 -30.97 5.80 -20.80
CA GLY A 201 -31.51 6.05 -22.14
C GLY A 201 -31.16 7.45 -22.69
N GLU A 202 -30.28 8.19 -22.02
CA GLU A 202 -29.90 9.54 -22.38
C GLU A 202 -29.00 9.54 -23.63
N ARG A 203 -29.15 10.57 -24.48
CA ARG A 203 -28.26 10.75 -25.63
C ARG A 203 -26.88 11.17 -25.13
N HIS A 204 -25.92 10.26 -25.30
CA HIS A 204 -24.53 10.50 -24.94
C HIS A 204 -23.60 10.27 -26.12
N ARG A 205 -22.36 10.75 -26.00
CA ARG A 205 -21.32 10.43 -26.99
C ARG A 205 -21.10 8.91 -26.98
N PRO A 206 -21.04 8.24 -28.15
CA PRO A 206 -20.83 6.79 -28.24
C PRO A 206 -19.60 6.28 -27.48
N GLU A 207 -18.60 7.15 -27.32
CA GLU A 207 -17.32 6.82 -26.68
C GLU A 207 -17.31 7.02 -25.15
N LYS A 208 -18.42 7.50 -24.55
CA LYS A 208 -18.49 7.70 -23.09
C LYS A 208 -18.28 6.35 -22.40
N PHE A 209 -17.33 6.31 -21.46
CA PHE A 209 -16.89 5.12 -20.74
C PHE A 209 -16.36 3.97 -21.63
N ARG A 210 -15.85 4.28 -22.84
CA ARG A 210 -15.17 3.30 -23.69
C ARG A 210 -13.98 2.65 -22.97
N ASP A 211 -13.26 3.42 -22.17
CA ASP A 211 -12.16 2.96 -21.34
C ASP A 211 -12.60 1.95 -20.28
N PHE A 212 -13.71 2.22 -19.58
CA PHE A 212 -14.29 1.28 -18.60
C PHE A 212 -14.76 -0.01 -19.26
N ARG A 213 -15.52 0.08 -20.37
CA ARG A 213 -15.97 -1.10 -21.11
C ARG A 213 -14.81 -1.96 -21.61
N ARG A 214 -13.71 -1.33 -22.07
CA ARG A 214 -12.51 -2.06 -22.49
C ARG A 214 -11.88 -2.81 -21.32
N THR A 215 -11.77 -2.19 -20.15
CA THR A 215 -11.23 -2.83 -18.95
C THR A 215 -12.13 -3.97 -18.49
N LEU A 216 -13.45 -3.79 -18.44
CA LEU A 216 -14.39 -4.86 -18.07
C LEU A 216 -14.33 -6.04 -19.05
N ALA A 217 -14.26 -5.77 -20.35
CA ALA A 217 -14.08 -6.81 -21.37
C ALA A 217 -12.71 -7.53 -21.30
N GLU A 218 -11.68 -6.88 -20.75
CA GLU A 218 -10.39 -7.53 -20.46
C GLU A 218 -10.52 -8.50 -19.29
N VAL A 219 -11.24 -8.11 -18.23
CA VAL A 219 -11.53 -8.98 -17.06
C VAL A 219 -12.25 -10.25 -17.50
N GLU A 220 -13.23 -10.15 -18.42
CA GLU A 220 -14.00 -11.28 -18.94
C GLU A 220 -13.17 -12.31 -19.72
N ARG A 221 -11.93 -11.97 -20.13
CA ARG A 221 -11.03 -12.93 -20.80
C ARG A 221 -10.35 -13.89 -19.82
N HIS A 222 -10.44 -13.61 -18.54
CA HIS A 222 -9.85 -14.43 -17.48
C HIS A 222 -10.91 -15.34 -16.84
N PRO A 223 -10.49 -16.42 -16.15
CA PRO A 223 -11.41 -17.41 -15.58
C PRO A 223 -12.46 -16.80 -14.64
N ASN A 224 -12.04 -15.78 -13.89
CA ASN A 224 -12.90 -14.96 -13.07
C ASN A 224 -12.20 -13.63 -12.75
N ARG A 225 -12.97 -12.70 -12.20
CA ARG A 225 -12.51 -11.37 -11.84
C ARG A 225 -11.40 -11.38 -10.80
N ARG A 226 -11.53 -12.21 -9.76
CA ARG A 226 -10.51 -12.31 -8.71
C ARG A 226 -9.17 -12.80 -9.25
N TYR A 227 -9.20 -13.79 -10.15
CA TYR A 227 -8.02 -14.26 -10.87
C TYR A 227 -7.34 -13.13 -11.65
N PHE A 228 -8.09 -12.32 -12.40
CA PHE A 228 -7.55 -11.17 -13.12
C PHE A 228 -6.87 -10.16 -12.18
N ILE A 229 -7.50 -9.84 -11.04
CA ILE A 229 -6.97 -8.89 -10.06
C ILE A 229 -5.65 -9.42 -9.48
N LEU A 230 -5.64 -10.64 -8.99
CA LEU A 230 -4.44 -11.25 -8.40
C LEU A 230 -3.31 -11.35 -9.43
N LYS A 231 -3.61 -11.79 -10.65
CA LYS A 231 -2.63 -11.84 -11.74
C LYS A 231 -2.06 -10.45 -12.04
N SER A 232 -2.93 -9.43 -12.12
CA SER A 232 -2.51 -8.05 -12.37
C SER A 232 -1.59 -7.53 -11.28
N ILE A 233 -1.90 -7.80 -10.01
CA ILE A 233 -1.07 -7.40 -8.87
C ILE A 233 0.29 -8.11 -8.89
N ILE A 234 0.27 -9.43 -9.05
CA ILE A 234 1.48 -10.26 -9.03
C ILE A 234 2.46 -9.84 -10.14
N VAL A 235 1.96 -9.55 -11.33
CA VAL A 235 2.80 -9.23 -12.51
C VAL A 235 3.27 -7.78 -12.52
N ASN A 236 2.42 -6.83 -12.14
CA ASN A 236 2.68 -5.41 -12.39
C ASN A 236 3.04 -4.63 -11.12
N ASN A 237 2.63 -5.09 -9.94
CA ASN A 237 2.75 -4.31 -8.71
C ASN A 237 3.80 -4.87 -7.74
N LEU A 238 4.08 -6.17 -7.74
CA LEU A 238 4.92 -6.80 -6.71
C LEU A 238 6.34 -7.11 -7.20
N TYR A 239 7.33 -6.67 -6.43
CA TYR A 239 8.74 -6.90 -6.67
C TYR A 239 9.46 -7.32 -5.38
N GLY A 240 10.30 -8.34 -5.45
CA GLY A 240 10.94 -8.94 -4.29
C GLY A 240 12.38 -9.36 -4.57
N VAL A 241 13.28 -9.09 -3.64
CA VAL A 241 14.65 -9.58 -3.67
C VAL A 241 14.96 -10.26 -2.34
N ASP A 242 15.63 -11.41 -2.38
CA ASP A 242 16.18 -12.03 -1.18
C ASP A 242 17.52 -12.69 -1.47
N ILE A 243 18.40 -12.77 -0.49
CA ILE A 243 19.72 -13.39 -0.65
C ILE A 243 19.63 -14.92 -0.74
N MET A 244 18.59 -15.52 -0.16
CA MET A 244 18.38 -16.97 -0.16
C MET A 244 17.49 -17.37 -1.34
N GLU A 245 18.05 -18.13 -2.26
CA GLU A 245 17.32 -18.65 -3.44
C GLU A 245 16.11 -19.49 -3.03
N GLU A 246 16.23 -20.29 -1.97
CA GLU A 246 15.12 -21.11 -1.48
C GLU A 246 13.95 -20.26 -0.97
N ALA A 247 14.23 -19.09 -0.38
CA ALA A 247 13.18 -18.18 0.07
C ALA A 247 12.43 -17.55 -1.11
N VAL A 248 13.17 -17.16 -2.15
CA VAL A 248 12.62 -16.66 -3.41
C VAL A 248 11.70 -17.68 -4.06
N GLU A 249 12.13 -18.94 -4.17
CA GLU A 249 11.31 -20.00 -4.76
C GLU A 249 10.06 -20.30 -3.92
N ILE A 250 10.16 -20.25 -2.59
CA ILE A 250 8.98 -20.33 -1.71
C ILE A 250 8.02 -19.15 -1.96
N CYS A 251 8.55 -17.93 -2.10
CA CYS A 251 7.75 -16.75 -2.38
C CYS A 251 6.99 -16.90 -3.71
N LYS A 252 7.69 -17.25 -4.80
CA LYS A 252 7.09 -17.50 -6.12
C LYS A 252 6.02 -18.58 -6.05
N LEU A 253 6.32 -19.72 -5.42
CA LEU A 253 5.38 -20.82 -5.25
C LEU A 253 4.11 -20.36 -4.52
N ARG A 254 4.24 -19.59 -3.44
CA ARG A 254 3.08 -19.07 -2.71
C ARG A 254 2.21 -18.15 -3.56
N LEU A 255 2.80 -17.26 -4.35
CA LEU A 255 2.06 -16.37 -5.27
C LEU A 255 1.33 -17.18 -6.34
N PHE A 256 1.99 -18.19 -6.94
CA PHE A 256 1.36 -19.09 -7.90
C PHE A 256 0.23 -19.90 -7.29
N LEU A 257 0.41 -20.48 -6.10
CA LEU A 257 -0.65 -21.23 -5.42
C LEU A 257 -1.85 -20.33 -5.07
N ASN A 258 -1.63 -19.08 -4.70
CA ASN A 258 -2.69 -18.11 -4.46
C ASN A 258 -3.53 -17.86 -5.74
N LEU A 259 -2.86 -17.74 -6.90
CA LEU A 259 -3.51 -17.56 -8.20
C LEU A 259 -4.26 -18.83 -8.66
N VAL A 260 -3.60 -19.99 -8.59
CA VAL A 260 -4.19 -21.29 -8.97
C VAL A 260 -5.40 -21.63 -8.12
N ALA A 261 -5.40 -21.26 -6.83
CA ALA A 261 -6.52 -21.49 -5.92
C ALA A 261 -7.82 -20.77 -6.33
N GLN A 262 -7.76 -19.82 -7.29
CA GLN A 262 -8.97 -19.16 -7.81
C GLN A 262 -9.62 -19.91 -8.98
N VAL A 263 -9.07 -21.05 -9.42
CA VAL A 263 -9.57 -21.79 -10.59
C VAL A 263 -10.03 -23.19 -10.17
N ASP A 264 -11.30 -23.51 -10.44
CA ASP A 264 -11.89 -24.79 -10.05
C ASP A 264 -11.46 -25.97 -10.95
N ARG A 265 -11.21 -25.69 -12.24
CA ARG A 265 -10.91 -26.73 -13.24
C ARG A 265 -9.59 -26.42 -13.94
N VAL A 266 -8.72 -27.42 -14.01
CA VAL A 266 -7.39 -27.31 -14.65
C VAL A 266 -7.46 -26.79 -16.10
N LYS A 267 -8.53 -27.10 -16.83
CA LYS A 267 -8.70 -26.61 -18.21
C LYS A 267 -8.92 -25.10 -18.34
N ASP A 268 -9.35 -24.45 -17.27
CA ASP A 268 -9.55 -23.01 -17.21
C ASP A 268 -8.29 -22.31 -16.65
N LEU A 269 -7.24 -23.06 -16.28
CA LEU A 269 -6.00 -22.51 -15.79
C LEU A 269 -5.18 -21.92 -16.94
N GLU A 270 -4.96 -20.61 -16.89
CA GLU A 270 -4.03 -19.95 -17.81
C GLU A 270 -2.57 -20.33 -17.50
N PRO A 271 -1.66 -20.18 -18.47
CA PRO A 271 -0.23 -20.27 -18.19
C PRO A 271 0.16 -19.34 -17.03
N LEU A 272 0.92 -19.88 -16.08
CA LEU A 272 1.42 -19.10 -14.95
C LEU A 272 2.24 -17.91 -15.48
N PRO A 273 2.09 -16.72 -14.88
CA PRO A 273 2.87 -15.57 -15.29
C PRO A 273 4.36 -15.81 -15.03
N ASP A 274 5.20 -15.34 -15.94
CA ASP A 274 6.64 -15.24 -15.69
C ASP A 274 6.87 -14.06 -14.73
N ILE A 275 7.35 -14.37 -13.52
CA ILE A 275 7.66 -13.40 -12.46
C ILE A 275 9.12 -13.47 -12.04
N ASP A 276 9.99 -14.09 -12.85
CA ASP A 276 11.41 -14.27 -12.50
C ASP A 276 12.15 -12.93 -12.43
N PHE A 277 11.70 -11.93 -13.18
CA PHE A 277 12.20 -10.56 -13.08
C PHE A 277 11.65 -9.81 -11.86
N ASN A 278 10.43 -10.14 -11.43
CA ASN A 278 9.77 -9.50 -10.31
C ASN A 278 10.34 -10.00 -8.98
N ILE A 279 10.48 -11.32 -8.83
CA ILE A 279 10.94 -11.97 -7.60
C ILE A 279 12.24 -12.73 -7.89
N ARG A 280 13.36 -12.28 -7.33
CA ARG A 280 14.68 -12.81 -7.71
C ARG A 280 15.66 -12.97 -6.55
N PRO A 281 16.58 -13.93 -6.63
CA PRO A 281 17.70 -13.98 -5.70
C PRO A 281 18.63 -12.79 -5.94
N GLY A 282 19.12 -12.18 -4.87
CA GLY A 282 20.03 -11.03 -4.96
C GLY A 282 20.44 -10.45 -3.62
N ASN A 283 21.55 -9.73 -3.62
CA ASN A 283 22.00 -8.95 -2.47
C ASN A 283 21.67 -7.47 -2.67
N THR A 284 20.60 -7.01 -2.03
CA THR A 284 20.12 -5.63 -2.19
C THR A 284 21.11 -4.58 -1.67
N LEU A 285 22.01 -4.92 -0.74
CA LEU A 285 23.03 -3.98 -0.23
C LEU A 285 24.17 -3.73 -1.22
N VAL A 286 24.43 -4.71 -2.08
CA VAL A 286 25.55 -4.69 -3.03
C VAL A 286 25.06 -4.34 -4.44
N GLY A 287 23.77 -4.54 -4.71
CA GLY A 287 23.19 -4.30 -6.04
C GLY A 287 23.82 -5.18 -7.11
N PHE A 288 23.67 -4.77 -8.36
CA PHE A 288 24.63 -5.19 -9.39
C PHE A 288 25.89 -4.35 -9.20
N VAL A 289 27.04 -5.00 -9.01
CA VAL A 289 28.31 -4.30 -8.75
C VAL A 289 28.83 -3.65 -10.03
N SER A 290 28.31 -4.04 -11.19
CA SER A 290 28.71 -3.48 -12.48
C SER A 290 27.63 -3.61 -13.57
N LEU A 291 27.67 -2.70 -14.55
CA LEU A 291 26.88 -2.78 -15.80
C LEU A 291 27.11 -4.11 -16.54
N GLU A 292 28.30 -4.71 -16.40
CA GLU A 292 28.59 -6.03 -16.98
C GLU A 292 27.79 -7.17 -16.34
N GLU A 293 27.44 -7.07 -15.05
CA GLU A 293 26.59 -8.07 -14.39
C GLU A 293 25.13 -7.92 -14.82
N ILE A 294 24.66 -6.68 -15.05
CA ILE A 294 23.34 -6.39 -15.61
C ILE A 294 23.23 -6.95 -17.03
N ARG A 295 24.22 -6.67 -17.89
CA ARG A 295 24.27 -7.21 -19.26
C ARG A 295 24.33 -8.74 -19.24
N ARG A 296 25.18 -9.35 -18.41
CA ARG A 296 25.26 -10.82 -18.28
C ARG A 296 23.95 -11.48 -17.83
N ALA A 297 23.18 -10.82 -16.96
CA ALA A 297 21.87 -11.32 -16.53
C ALA A 297 20.83 -11.22 -17.65
N ALA A 298 20.87 -10.18 -18.47
CA ALA A 298 19.98 -10.03 -19.62
C ALA A 298 20.34 -10.94 -20.81
N GLU A 299 21.61 -11.33 -20.93
CA GLU A 299 22.14 -12.19 -22.01
C GLU A 299 21.98 -13.69 -21.73
N ARG A 300 21.42 -14.12 -20.60
CA ARG A 300 21.29 -15.55 -20.24
C ARG A 300 19.83 -15.94 -20.03
N ASP A 301 19.45 -17.11 -20.54
CA ASP A 301 18.15 -17.73 -20.25
C ASP A 301 18.18 -18.57 -18.96
N ALA A 302 17.00 -19.09 -18.55
CA ALA A 302 16.82 -19.90 -17.34
C ALA A 302 17.65 -21.20 -17.31
N ALA A 303 18.23 -21.62 -18.44
CA ALA A 303 19.10 -22.79 -18.54
C ALA A 303 20.60 -22.42 -18.62
N GLY A 304 20.93 -21.12 -18.51
CA GLY A 304 22.30 -20.61 -18.61
C GLY A 304 22.85 -20.56 -20.03
N GLN A 305 22.02 -20.72 -21.06
CA GLN A 305 22.41 -20.53 -22.46
C GLN A 305 22.32 -19.06 -22.87
N GLY A 306 23.21 -18.66 -23.77
CA GLY A 306 23.29 -17.29 -24.27
C GLY A 306 22.05 -16.94 -25.11
N ARG A 307 21.36 -15.85 -24.75
CA ARG A 307 20.23 -15.27 -25.46
C ARG A 307 20.71 -14.03 -26.21
N LEU A 308 20.41 -13.94 -27.51
CA LEU A 308 20.61 -12.71 -28.27
C LEU A 308 19.60 -11.65 -27.81
N ILE A 309 20.09 -10.53 -27.30
CA ILE A 309 19.26 -9.40 -26.89
C ILE A 309 18.86 -8.59 -28.14
N TYR A 310 17.57 -8.48 -28.40
CA TYR A 310 16.99 -7.57 -29.40
C TYR A 310 15.70 -6.96 -28.84
N GLY A 311 15.40 -5.71 -29.24
CA GLY A 311 14.13 -5.05 -28.93
C GLY A 311 14.07 -4.41 -27.54
N GLU A 312 12.97 -4.64 -26.81
CA GLU A 312 12.61 -3.93 -25.57
C GLU A 312 13.63 -4.10 -24.42
N ILE A 313 14.31 -5.25 -24.34
CA ILE A 313 15.33 -5.51 -23.32
C ILE A 313 16.59 -4.65 -23.58
N ASP A 314 16.96 -4.45 -24.85
CA ASP A 314 18.10 -3.62 -25.23
C ASP A 314 17.81 -2.13 -24.99
N GLU A 315 16.55 -1.73 -25.13
CA GLU A 315 16.10 -0.37 -24.80
C GLU A 315 16.07 -0.16 -23.27
N ALA A 316 15.62 -1.16 -22.51
CA ALA A 316 15.65 -1.12 -21.05
C ALA A 316 17.08 -1.05 -20.49
N ILE A 317 18.02 -1.82 -21.05
CA ILE A 317 19.44 -1.74 -20.68
C ILE A 317 20.02 -0.37 -21.01
N ARG A 318 19.71 0.19 -22.19
CA ARG A 318 20.15 1.54 -22.55
C ARG A 318 19.60 2.62 -21.61
N ARG A 319 18.34 2.53 -21.18
CA ARG A 319 17.79 3.45 -20.18
C ARG A 319 18.48 3.32 -18.84
N ILE A 320 18.74 2.09 -18.38
CA ILE A 320 19.49 1.83 -17.15
C ILE A 320 20.92 2.40 -17.24
N GLU A 321 21.57 2.31 -18.40
CA GLU A 321 22.88 2.91 -18.66
C GLU A 321 22.84 4.44 -18.62
N GLU A 322 21.85 5.05 -19.28
CA GLU A 322 21.63 6.51 -19.26
C GLU A 322 21.37 7.02 -17.84
N ASP A 323 20.52 6.33 -17.07
CA ASP A 323 20.19 6.67 -15.68
C ASP A 323 21.41 6.49 -14.77
N ALA A 324 22.19 5.41 -14.95
CA ALA A 324 23.42 5.19 -14.21
C ALA A 324 24.45 6.30 -14.46
N GLU A 325 24.62 6.76 -15.71
CA GLU A 325 25.49 7.89 -16.03
C GLU A 325 24.99 9.22 -15.43
N ILE A 326 23.67 9.42 -15.34
CA ILE A 326 23.10 10.61 -14.70
C ILE A 326 23.41 10.59 -13.19
N VAL A 327 23.23 9.43 -12.54
CA VAL A 327 23.55 9.22 -11.12
C VAL A 327 25.05 9.39 -10.86
N GLU A 328 25.91 8.84 -11.72
CA GLU A 328 27.37 8.98 -11.60
C GLU A 328 27.82 10.43 -11.77
N ARG A 329 27.27 11.15 -12.76
CA ARG A 329 27.52 12.60 -12.92
C ARG A 329 27.04 13.40 -11.73
N ALA A 330 25.88 13.07 -11.16
CA ALA A 330 25.36 13.70 -9.95
C ALA A 330 26.25 13.42 -8.73
N LEU A 331 26.74 12.18 -8.57
CA LEU A 331 27.68 11.78 -7.51
C LEU A 331 29.02 12.49 -7.62
N ILE A 332 29.59 12.60 -8.83
CA ILE A 332 30.83 13.36 -9.09
C ILE A 332 30.63 14.84 -8.74
N TRP A 333 29.49 15.41 -9.14
CA TRP A 333 29.15 16.81 -8.85
C TRP A 333 28.98 17.07 -7.34
N VAL A 334 28.31 16.16 -6.62
CA VAL A 334 28.19 16.20 -5.15
C VAL A 334 29.58 16.06 -4.49
N GLY A 335 30.42 15.14 -4.99
CA GLY A 335 31.79 14.95 -4.50
C GLY A 335 32.67 16.19 -4.67
N GLN A 336 32.57 16.91 -5.79
CA GLN A 336 33.30 18.16 -6.04
C GLN A 336 32.85 19.31 -5.12
N ARG A 337 31.56 19.36 -4.74
CA ARG A 337 31.05 20.32 -3.75
C ARG A 337 31.55 20.03 -2.34
N HIS A 338 31.67 18.76 -1.95
CA HIS A 338 32.23 18.40 -0.64
C HIS A 338 33.74 18.67 -0.53
N MET A 339 34.51 18.56 -1.62
CA MET A 339 35.94 18.93 -1.61
C MET A 339 36.19 20.44 -1.59
N THR A 340 35.28 21.25 -2.12
CA THR A 340 35.40 22.73 -2.10
C THR A 340 34.87 23.36 -0.82
N SER A 341 34.07 22.63 -0.03
CA SER A 341 33.49 23.11 1.25
C SER A 341 34.22 22.57 2.49
N GLY A 342 35.18 21.65 2.32
CA GLY A 342 35.79 20.85 3.39
C GLY A 342 37.17 21.29 3.88
N ALA A 343 37.63 22.49 3.55
CA ALA A 343 38.87 23.05 4.11
C ALA A 343 38.57 23.88 5.37
N GLY A 344 38.19 23.20 6.47
CA GLY A 344 38.18 23.83 7.79
C GLY A 344 37.05 23.38 8.70
N ALA A 345 37.18 22.19 9.31
CA ALA A 345 36.73 21.94 10.67
C ALA A 345 37.27 20.58 11.14
N THR A 346 37.98 20.62 12.27
CA THR A 346 38.57 19.51 12.99
C THR A 346 37.54 18.51 13.51
N SER A 347 37.89 17.23 13.45
CA SER A 347 37.18 16.07 14.00
C SER A 347 36.89 16.19 15.51
N PRO A 348 35.80 15.57 15.99
CA PRO A 348 36.02 14.49 16.97
C PRO A 348 35.11 13.26 16.82
N SER A 349 35.76 12.11 17.07
CA SER A 349 35.31 10.84 17.65
C SER A 349 33.93 10.25 17.33
N ILE A 350 34.03 9.04 16.75
CA ILE A 350 33.03 7.99 16.55
C ILE A 350 32.27 7.67 17.85
N GLY A 351 30.94 7.74 17.77
CA GLY A 351 30.00 7.18 18.75
C GLY A 351 28.93 6.39 18.01
N SER A 352 28.94 5.07 18.22
CA SER A 352 27.96 4.12 17.73
C SER A 352 26.56 4.42 18.25
N GLN A 353 25.56 4.60 17.37
CA GLN A 353 24.18 4.26 17.68
C GLN A 353 23.35 4.04 16.40
N SER A 354 22.53 3.01 16.51
CA SER A 354 21.66 2.34 15.54
C SER A 354 20.65 3.30 14.90
N SER A 355 20.50 3.25 13.58
CA SER A 355 19.46 3.96 12.84
C SER A 355 18.72 2.98 11.93
N MET A 356 17.39 3.07 12.00
CA MET A 356 16.38 2.26 11.33
C MET A 356 16.57 2.22 9.81
N ALA A 357 16.41 1.03 9.23
CA ALA A 357 16.25 0.88 7.78
C ALA A 357 14.89 1.42 7.36
N SER A 358 14.88 2.56 6.67
CA SER A 358 13.71 3.13 6.03
C SER A 358 13.35 2.31 4.79
N CYS A 359 12.16 1.71 4.78
CA CYS A 359 11.55 1.13 3.59
C CYS A 359 11.07 2.29 2.70
N GLY A 360 11.73 2.51 1.55
CA GLY A 360 11.41 3.56 0.60
C GLY A 360 10.66 2.98 -0.60
N VAL A 361 9.49 3.55 -0.90
CA VAL A 361 8.84 3.42 -2.22
C VAL A 361 9.71 4.21 -3.20
N VAL A 362 10.25 3.54 -4.21
CA VAL A 362 11.08 4.18 -5.25
C VAL A 362 10.20 4.40 -6.47
N ASP A 363 9.99 5.66 -6.85
CA ASP A 363 9.45 6.03 -8.17
C ASP A 363 10.48 5.58 -9.22
N LEU A 364 10.17 4.51 -9.94
CA LEU A 364 10.83 4.19 -11.21
C LEU A 364 10.03 4.94 -12.28
N MET A 365 10.53 6.13 -12.68
CA MET A 365 9.99 6.94 -13.77
C MET A 365 10.25 6.32 -15.14
#